data_AF-A0A7J3FKF7-F1
#
_entry.id   AF-A0A7J3FKF7-F1
#
_cell.length_a   1.000
_cell.length_b   1.000
_cell.length_c   1.000
_cell.angle_alpha   90.00
_cell.angle_beta   90.00
_cell.angle_gamma   90.00
#
_symmetry.space_group_name_H-M   'P 1'
#
loop_
_entity.id
_entity.type
_entity.pdbx_description
1 polymer ?
#
loop_
_entity_poly.entity_id
_entity_poly.type
_entity_poly.pdbx_seq_one_letter_code
_entity_poly.pdbx_strand_id
1 'polypeptide(L)'
;MGMPISLSILEYEPGLSRSINNLRESWAFKNIIKLIRTGKIKGVHVDVMRPPLISDKTKFSVDLIRRLYEELIKETSLSVHLMTLEPLKLVEDMNKFMLSSDRSNITITIQVEAFSSEEETIKAIETIKRYGYRAGIGLNLPTPEEKLTEKIAEKAHVILVMSVPMGLGGQKYHSEA
;
A
#
# COMPACT_ATOMS: atom_id res chain seq x y z
N MET A 1 -17.03 11.09 16.40
CA MET A 1 -15.66 10.58 16.15
C MET A 1 -15.31 10.99 14.72
N GLY A 2 -14.24 11.76 14.49
CA GLY A 2 -13.91 12.29 13.16
C GLY A 2 -13.47 11.21 12.18
N MET A 3 -13.61 11.45 10.87
CA MET A 3 -13.14 10.53 9.84
C MET A 3 -11.62 10.27 9.98
N PRO A 4 -11.16 9.01 9.97
CA PRO A 4 -9.74 8.71 10.03
C PRO A 4 -9.05 9.19 8.75
N ILE A 5 -7.99 9.98 8.89
CA ILE A 5 -7.21 10.51 7.77
C ILE A 5 -5.94 9.66 7.62
N SER A 6 -5.69 9.15 6.41
CA SER A 6 -4.41 8.52 6.06
C SER A 6 -3.63 9.44 5.12
N LEU A 7 -2.32 9.58 5.35
CA LEU A 7 -1.44 10.36 4.50
C LEU A 7 -0.86 9.46 3.41
N SER A 8 -1.15 9.75 2.14
CA SER A 8 -0.50 9.03 1.03
C SER A 8 0.87 9.63 0.70
N ILE A 9 1.89 8.78 0.63
CA ILE A 9 3.22 9.13 0.15
C ILE A 9 3.35 8.61 -1.27
N LEU A 10 3.48 9.54 -2.22
CA LEU A 10 3.45 9.25 -3.64
C LEU A 10 4.84 9.30 -4.28
N GLU A 11 4.92 8.87 -5.54
CA GLU A 11 6.17 8.74 -6.31
C GLU A 11 6.97 10.04 -6.50
N TYR A 12 6.34 11.20 -6.31
CA TYR A 12 6.93 12.52 -6.49
C TYR A 12 7.62 13.06 -5.22
N GLU A 13 7.84 12.23 -4.20
CA GLU A 13 8.69 12.55 -3.06
C GLU A 13 10.11 12.01 -3.25
N PRO A 14 10.90 12.46 -4.27
CA PRO A 14 12.23 11.93 -4.53
C PRO A 14 13.19 12.25 -3.38
N GLY A 15 12.82 13.16 -2.47
CA GLY A 15 13.55 13.42 -1.24
C GLY A 15 13.60 12.22 -0.29
N LEU A 16 12.63 11.31 -0.33
CA LEU A 16 12.67 10.09 0.50
C LEU A 16 13.66 9.08 -0.08
N SER A 17 13.57 8.80 -1.38
CA SER A 17 14.49 7.88 -2.06
C SER A 17 15.94 8.38 -2.04
N ARG A 18 16.17 9.68 -2.30
CA ARG A 18 17.53 10.28 -2.26
C ARG A 18 18.14 10.28 -0.86
N SER A 19 17.31 10.28 0.18
CA SER A 19 17.75 10.31 1.57
C SER A 19 17.49 8.98 2.30
N ILE A 20 17.44 7.85 1.59
CA ILE A 20 17.11 6.54 2.17
C ILE A 20 17.98 6.15 3.38
N ASN A 21 19.26 6.54 3.36
CA ASN A 21 20.19 6.29 4.45
C ASN A 21 19.99 7.24 5.64
N ASN A 22 19.32 8.36 5.44
CA ASN A 22 19.09 9.38 6.46
C ASN A 22 17.71 10.05 6.30
N LEU A 23 16.64 9.24 6.35
CA LEU A 23 15.28 9.72 6.10
C LEU A 23 14.90 10.87 7.03
N ARG A 24 15.32 10.80 8.31
CA ARG A 24 15.04 11.83 9.31
C ARG A 24 15.53 13.22 8.94
N GLU A 25 16.57 13.32 8.11
CA GLU A 25 17.08 14.61 7.63
C GLU A 25 16.37 15.12 6.37
N SER A 26 15.61 14.25 5.69
CA SER A 26 14.81 14.63 4.52
C SER A 26 13.72 15.61 4.91
N TRP A 27 13.61 16.71 4.16
CA TRP A 27 12.54 17.69 4.33
C TRP A 27 11.14 17.05 4.23
N ALA A 28 10.96 16.12 3.29
CA ALA A 28 9.69 15.41 3.11
C ALA A 28 9.32 14.59 4.35
N PHE A 29 10.28 13.82 4.88
CA PHE A 29 10.07 13.00 6.07
C PHE A 29 9.80 13.83 7.32
N LYS A 30 10.51 14.95 7.51
CA LYS A 30 10.26 15.88 8.62
C LYS A 30 8.81 16.40 8.60
N ASN A 31 8.27 16.71 7.42
CA ASN A 31 6.87 17.13 7.28
C ASN A 31 5.88 15.98 7.55
N ILE A 32 6.17 14.77 7.05
CA ILE A 32 5.36 13.57 7.34
C ILE A 32 5.24 13.36 8.85
N ILE A 33 6.36 13.35 9.58
CA ILE A 33 6.38 13.20 11.04
C ILE A 33 5.63 14.33 11.74
N LYS A 34 5.80 15.58 11.28
CA LYS A 34 5.06 16.73 11.83
C LYS A 34 3.55 16.54 11.69
N LEU A 35 3.07 16.06 10.54
CA LEU A 35 1.66 15.77 10.31
C LEU A 35 1.17 14.62 11.18
N ILE A 36 1.92 13.53 11.30
CA ILE A 36 1.60 12.39 12.16
C ILE A 36 1.43 12.84 13.61
N ARG A 37 2.36 13.65 14.12
CA ARG A 37 2.35 14.16 15.50
C ARG A 37 1.21 15.14 15.82
N THR A 38 0.43 15.58 14.83
CA THR A 38 -0.83 16.28 15.10
C THR A 38 -1.89 15.36 15.72
N GLY A 39 -1.70 14.03 15.67
CA GLY A 39 -2.65 13.02 16.13
C GLY A 39 -3.87 12.83 15.22
N LYS A 40 -4.01 13.64 14.16
CA LYS A 40 -5.11 13.58 13.18
C LYS A 40 -4.87 12.54 12.09
N ILE A 41 -3.60 12.30 11.73
CA ILE A 41 -3.23 11.24 10.79
C ILE A 41 -3.22 9.91 11.53
N LYS A 42 -3.93 8.92 10.99
CA LYS A 42 -4.09 7.57 11.56
C LYS A 42 -3.33 6.49 10.81
N GLY A 43 -2.81 6.82 9.63
CA GLY A 43 -2.07 5.89 8.79
C GLY A 43 -1.21 6.63 7.78
N VAL A 44 -0.21 5.92 7.29
CA VAL A 44 0.55 6.31 6.11
C VAL A 44 0.32 5.27 5.02
N HIS A 45 -0.09 5.72 3.84
CA HIS A 45 -0.31 4.90 2.65
C HIS A 45 0.90 5.01 1.72
N VAL A 46 1.40 3.87 1.23
CA VAL A 46 2.59 3.76 0.40
C VAL A 46 2.24 2.99 -0.88
N ASP A 47 2.33 3.67 -2.01
CA ASP A 47 2.05 3.12 -3.33
C ASP A 47 3.30 2.44 -3.93
N VAL A 48 3.34 1.12 -3.87
CA VAL A 48 4.46 0.32 -4.40
C VAL A 48 4.13 -0.15 -5.81
N MET A 49 4.94 0.26 -6.78
CA MET A 49 4.73 -0.04 -8.20
C MET A 49 5.84 -0.95 -8.72
N ARG A 50 5.49 -1.97 -9.50
CA ARG A 50 6.44 -2.80 -10.24
C ARG A 50 5.94 -3.05 -11.67
N PRO A 51 6.85 -3.18 -12.65
CA PRO A 51 6.50 -3.75 -13.93
C PRO A 51 6.17 -5.25 -13.78
N PRO A 52 5.39 -5.83 -14.71
CA PRO A 52 4.77 -5.17 -15.85
C PRO A 52 3.40 -4.54 -15.54
N LEU A 53 2.87 -4.70 -14.32
CA LEU A 53 1.53 -4.19 -13.99
C LEU A 53 1.45 -2.67 -14.11
N ILE A 54 2.49 -1.96 -13.65
CA ILE A 54 2.71 -0.55 -13.97
C ILE A 54 3.90 -0.48 -14.94
N SER A 55 3.61 -0.17 -16.21
CA SER A 55 4.62 -0.08 -17.26
C SER A 55 5.76 0.87 -16.87
N ASP A 56 6.99 0.41 -17.02
CA ASP A 56 8.23 1.19 -16.90
C ASP A 56 8.49 1.89 -15.55
N LYS A 57 7.72 1.55 -14.50
CA LYS A 57 7.87 2.16 -13.18
C LYS A 57 8.16 1.12 -12.09
N THR A 58 9.32 1.31 -11.45
CA THR A 58 9.59 0.74 -10.12
C THR A 58 9.60 1.87 -9.11
N LYS A 59 8.63 1.89 -8.20
CA LYS A 59 8.52 2.90 -7.13
C LYS A 59 8.48 2.24 -5.76
N PHE A 60 9.10 2.89 -4.78
CA PHE A 60 9.30 2.37 -3.42
C PHE A 60 10.02 1.01 -3.44
N SER A 61 11.35 1.06 -3.50
CA SER A 61 12.19 -0.14 -3.38
C SER A 61 11.93 -0.86 -2.05
N VAL A 62 12.27 -2.14 -1.98
CA VAL A 62 12.16 -2.93 -0.74
C VAL A 62 12.92 -2.26 0.40
N ASP A 63 14.11 -1.72 0.13
CA ASP A 63 14.86 -0.95 1.12
C ASP A 63 14.11 0.30 1.59
N LEU A 64 13.47 1.05 0.69
CA LEU A 64 12.73 2.24 1.11
C LEU A 64 11.52 1.85 1.97
N ILE A 65 10.81 0.77 1.63
CA ILE A 65 9.71 0.22 2.44
C ILE A 65 10.24 -0.16 3.83
N ARG A 66 11.39 -0.83 3.91
CA ARG A 66 12.04 -1.17 5.18
C ARG A 66 12.35 0.06 6.02
N ARG A 67 12.97 1.09 5.43
CA ARG A 67 13.30 2.34 6.16
C ARG A 67 12.05 3.08 6.63
N LEU A 68 11.01 3.14 5.80
CA LEU A 68 9.73 3.73 6.20
C LEU A 68 9.08 2.94 7.35
N TYR A 69 9.10 1.61 7.29
CA TYR A 69 8.64 0.75 8.36
C TYR A 69 9.39 1.01 9.67
N GLU A 70 10.73 0.95 9.65
CA GLU A 70 11.61 1.17 10.81
C GLU A 70 11.31 2.51 11.51
N GLU A 71 11.02 3.55 10.72
CA GLU A 71 10.84 4.91 11.22
C GLU A 71 9.40 5.26 11.62
N LEU A 72 8.39 4.62 11.02
CA LEU A 72 6.98 5.02 11.17
C LEU A 72 6.14 4.07 12.00
N ILE A 73 6.49 2.78 12.10
CA ILE A 73 5.59 1.76 12.68
C ILE A 73 5.22 2.02 14.15
N LYS A 74 6.09 2.70 14.89
CA LYS A 74 5.86 3.08 16.30
C LYS A 74 5.03 4.36 16.46
N GLU A 75 4.87 5.13 15.39
CA GLU A 75 4.21 6.44 15.39
C GLU A 75 2.80 6.35 14.76
N THR A 76 2.58 5.44 13.81
CA THR A 76 1.32 5.30 13.07
C THR A 76 1.18 3.92 12.41
N SER A 77 -0.04 3.58 11.98
CA SER A 77 -0.28 2.41 11.11
C SER A 77 0.27 2.62 9.70
N LEU A 78 0.56 1.53 8.99
CA LEU A 78 1.03 1.56 7.60
C LEU A 78 0.05 0.83 6.69
N SER A 79 -0.13 1.36 5.48
CA SER A 79 -0.87 0.72 4.40
C SER A 79 0.05 0.63 3.19
N VAL A 80 0.45 -0.57 2.81
CA VAL A 80 1.30 -0.82 1.64
C VAL A 80 0.41 -1.33 0.51
N HIS A 81 0.28 -0.53 -0.54
CA HIS A 81 -0.53 -0.85 -1.71
C HIS A 81 0.36 -1.37 -2.83
N LEU A 82 0.16 -2.62 -3.21
CA LEU A 82 1.03 -3.38 -4.11
C LEU A 82 0.42 -3.42 -5.52
N MET A 83 0.91 -2.53 -6.39
CA MET A 83 0.64 -2.55 -7.83
C MET A 83 1.72 -3.37 -8.54
N THR A 84 1.60 -4.70 -8.44
CA THR A 84 2.51 -5.69 -9.06
C THR A 84 1.77 -6.98 -9.41
N LEU A 85 2.25 -7.74 -10.40
CA LEU A 85 1.72 -9.09 -10.71
C LEU A 85 2.14 -10.16 -9.71
N GLU A 86 3.19 -9.93 -8.92
CA GLU A 86 3.70 -10.93 -7.96
C GLU A 86 3.65 -10.40 -6.51
N PRO A 87 2.47 -10.04 -5.98
CA PRO A 87 2.37 -9.36 -4.69
C PRO A 87 2.88 -10.22 -3.53
N LEU A 88 2.65 -11.54 -3.55
CA LEU A 88 3.10 -12.42 -2.48
C LEU A 88 4.63 -12.51 -2.36
N LYS A 89 5.37 -12.47 -3.47
CA LYS A 89 6.84 -12.41 -3.43
C LYS A 89 7.33 -11.16 -2.71
N LEU A 90 6.68 -10.02 -2.97
CA LEU A 90 7.01 -8.76 -2.30
C LEU A 90 6.63 -8.78 -0.82
N VAL A 91 5.54 -9.46 -0.45
CA VAL A 91 5.18 -9.72 0.96
C VAL A 91 6.22 -10.60 1.65
N GLU A 92 6.75 -11.62 0.98
CA GLU A 92 7.85 -12.43 1.49
C GLU A 92 9.13 -11.61 1.70
N ASP A 93 9.46 -10.70 0.76
CA ASP A 93 10.58 -9.77 0.94
C ASP A 93 10.37 -8.85 2.15
N MET A 94 9.15 -8.34 2.35
CA MET A 94 8.82 -7.54 3.53
C MET A 94 8.92 -8.34 4.83
N ASN A 95 8.52 -9.61 4.82
CA ASN A 95 8.60 -10.50 5.98
C ASN A 95 10.03 -10.74 6.47
N LYS A 96 11.05 -10.51 5.64
CA LYS A 96 12.47 -10.63 6.03
C LYS A 96 12.91 -9.58 7.05
N PHE A 97 12.19 -8.46 7.15
CA PHE A 97 12.54 -7.36 8.05
C PHE A 97 11.39 -6.86 8.93
N MET A 98 10.13 -7.12 8.57
CA MET A 98 8.97 -6.75 9.39
C MET A 98 8.73 -7.74 10.53
N LEU A 99 8.72 -7.23 11.76
CA LEU A 99 8.46 -8.03 12.96
C LEU A 99 7.01 -8.51 12.99
N SER A 100 6.80 -9.78 13.34
CA SER A 100 5.46 -10.38 13.44
C SER A 100 4.52 -9.63 14.41
N SER A 101 5.07 -9.02 15.47
CA SER A 101 4.30 -8.20 16.43
C SER A 101 3.64 -6.98 15.79
N ASP A 102 4.23 -6.46 14.72
CA ASP A 102 3.84 -5.18 14.13
C ASP A 102 2.86 -5.36 12.98
N ARG A 103 2.76 -6.57 12.41
CA ARG A 103 2.01 -6.85 11.19
C ARG A 103 0.52 -6.53 11.30
N SER A 104 -0.04 -6.64 12.51
CA SER A 104 -1.44 -6.26 12.77
C SER A 104 -1.74 -4.77 12.55
N ASN A 105 -0.72 -3.91 12.65
CA ASN A 105 -0.77 -2.47 12.37
C ASN A 105 -0.43 -2.13 10.91
N ILE A 106 -0.25 -3.15 10.06
CA ILE A 106 0.12 -3.01 8.66
C ILE A 106 -0.99 -3.62 7.79
N THR A 107 -1.51 -2.81 6.87
CA THR A 107 -2.45 -3.26 5.86
C THR A 107 -1.70 -3.48 4.55
N ILE A 108 -1.79 -4.68 3.98
CA ILE A 108 -1.26 -4.97 2.64
C ILE A 108 -2.45 -5.03 1.68
N THR A 109 -2.49 -4.11 0.73
CA THR A 109 -3.52 -4.07 -0.32
C THR A 109 -2.93 -4.60 -1.62
N ILE A 110 -3.50 -5.65 -2.17
CA ILE A 110 -3.12 -6.23 -3.47
C ILE A 110 -4.16 -5.88 -4.52
N GLN A 111 -3.79 -5.88 -5.80
CA GLN A 111 -4.70 -5.58 -6.91
C GLN A 111 -5.36 -6.85 -7.43
N VAL A 112 -6.67 -6.82 -7.71
CA VAL A 112 -7.38 -7.98 -8.30
C VAL A 112 -6.82 -8.37 -9.66
N GLU A 113 -6.27 -7.40 -10.39
CA GLU A 113 -5.61 -7.51 -11.69
C GLU A 113 -4.33 -8.35 -11.65
N ALA A 114 -3.80 -8.65 -10.46
CA ALA A 114 -2.64 -9.52 -10.30
C ALA A 114 -2.97 -11.02 -10.43
N PHE A 115 -4.25 -11.39 -10.51
CA PHE A 115 -4.72 -12.78 -10.45
C PHE A 115 -5.58 -13.16 -11.65
N SER A 116 -5.55 -14.44 -12.01
CA SER A 116 -6.32 -14.95 -13.15
C SER A 116 -7.71 -15.48 -12.75
N SER A 117 -7.94 -15.70 -11.45
CA SER A 117 -9.21 -16.24 -10.93
C SER A 117 -9.61 -15.68 -9.55
N GLU A 118 -10.89 -15.83 -9.22
CA GLU A 118 -11.46 -15.54 -7.89
C GLU A 118 -10.74 -16.35 -6.80
N GLU A 119 -10.51 -17.64 -7.04
CA GLU A 119 -9.87 -18.55 -6.09
C GLU A 119 -8.43 -18.13 -5.77
N GLU A 120 -7.64 -17.76 -6.79
CA GLU A 120 -6.28 -17.25 -6.60
C GLU A 120 -6.27 -15.97 -5.76
N THR A 121 -7.20 -15.05 -6.05
CA THR A 121 -7.34 -13.79 -5.31
C THR A 121 -7.65 -14.05 -3.84
N ILE A 122 -8.64 -14.90 -3.56
CA ILE A 122 -9.02 -15.27 -2.19
C ILE A 122 -7.84 -15.94 -1.46
N LYS A 123 -7.15 -16.87 -2.10
CA LYS A 123 -5.99 -17.55 -1.52
C LYS A 123 -4.86 -16.57 -1.19
N ALA A 124 -4.63 -15.56 -2.03
CA ALA A 124 -3.65 -14.51 -1.76
C ALA A 124 -4.03 -13.65 -0.55
N ILE A 125 -5.30 -13.21 -0.47
CA ILE A 125 -5.83 -12.47 0.69
C ILE A 125 -5.65 -13.29 1.97
N GLU A 126 -6.03 -14.56 1.96
CA GLU A 126 -5.90 -15.45 3.13
C GLU A 126 -4.43 -15.69 3.50
N THR A 127 -3.52 -15.76 2.53
CA THR A 127 -2.07 -15.88 2.76
C THR A 127 -1.53 -14.67 3.51
N ILE A 128 -1.90 -13.46 3.08
CA ILE A 128 -1.53 -12.21 3.76
C ILE A 128 -2.04 -12.20 5.21
N LYS A 129 -3.29 -12.64 5.43
CA LYS A 129 -3.88 -12.76 6.77
C LYS A 129 -3.12 -13.76 7.64
N ARG A 130 -2.72 -14.92 7.11
CA ARG A 130 -1.90 -15.92 7.82
C ARG A 130 -0.54 -15.40 8.24
N TYR A 131 0.06 -14.47 7.48
CA TYR A 131 1.28 -13.80 7.90
C TYR A 131 1.06 -12.81 9.07
N GLY A 132 -0.18 -12.48 9.43
CA GLY A 132 -0.54 -11.59 10.52
C GLY A 132 -0.90 -10.16 10.10
N TYR A 133 -0.97 -9.89 8.79
CA TYR A 133 -1.34 -8.58 8.26
C TYR A 133 -2.85 -8.40 8.15
N ARG A 134 -3.29 -7.13 8.11
CA ARG A 134 -4.60 -6.82 7.54
C ARG A 134 -4.50 -6.92 6.01
N ALA A 135 -5.24 -7.83 5.39
CA ALA A 135 -5.32 -7.90 3.93
C ALA A 135 -6.40 -6.97 3.35
N GLY A 136 -6.05 -6.23 2.30
CA GLY A 136 -6.96 -5.46 1.47
C GLY A 136 -6.90 -5.89 0.00
N ILE A 137 -7.95 -5.59 -0.75
CA ILE A 137 -8.05 -5.84 -2.20
C ILE A 137 -8.36 -4.52 -2.92
N GLY A 138 -7.62 -4.25 -3.98
CA GLY A 138 -7.78 -3.11 -4.86
C GLY A 138 -8.49 -3.47 -6.16
N LEU A 139 -9.23 -2.51 -6.71
CA LEU A 139 -9.80 -2.54 -8.05
C LEU A 139 -9.38 -1.26 -8.77
N ASN A 140 -8.62 -1.39 -9.85
CA ASN A 140 -8.24 -0.27 -10.70
C ASN A 140 -9.47 0.29 -11.44
N LEU A 141 -9.48 1.59 -11.71
CA LEU A 141 -10.63 2.27 -12.32
C LEU A 141 -11.11 1.64 -13.64
N PRO A 142 -10.23 1.28 -14.61
CA PRO A 142 -10.66 0.71 -15.88
C PRO A 142 -11.06 -0.78 -15.78
N THR A 143 -10.87 -1.41 -14.62
CA THR A 143 -11.18 -2.82 -14.43
C THR A 143 -12.67 -2.98 -14.15
N PRO A 144 -13.39 -3.88 -14.85
CA PRO A 144 -14.81 -4.12 -14.62
C PRO A 144 -15.08 -4.52 -13.16
N GLU A 145 -16.13 -3.94 -12.56
CA GLU A 145 -16.50 -4.16 -11.16
C GLU A 145 -16.78 -5.63 -10.83
N GLU A 146 -17.20 -6.43 -11.83
CA GLU A 146 -17.48 -7.85 -11.69
C GLU A 146 -16.24 -8.68 -11.35
N LYS A 147 -15.04 -8.12 -11.55
CA LYS A 147 -13.79 -8.73 -11.06
C LYS A 147 -13.70 -8.74 -9.54
N LEU A 148 -14.32 -7.76 -8.87
CA LEU A 148 -14.43 -7.71 -7.42
C LEU A 148 -15.75 -8.37 -6.98
N THR A 149 -15.74 -9.69 -6.90
CA THR A 149 -16.92 -10.46 -6.48
C THR A 149 -17.22 -10.28 -4.99
N GLU A 150 -18.46 -10.57 -4.60
CA GLU A 150 -18.89 -10.58 -3.19
C GLU A 150 -18.02 -11.49 -2.33
N LYS A 151 -17.65 -12.68 -2.82
CA LYS A 151 -16.76 -13.61 -2.11
C LYS A 151 -15.36 -13.03 -1.87
N ILE A 152 -14.81 -12.30 -2.83
CA ILE A 152 -13.52 -11.61 -2.65
C ILE A 152 -13.67 -10.52 -1.60
N ALA A 153 -14.72 -9.71 -1.72
CA ALA A 153 -15.02 -8.61 -0.81
C ALA A 153 -15.17 -9.08 0.66
N GLU A 154 -15.88 -10.18 0.90
CA GLU A 154 -16.08 -10.77 2.23
C GLU A 154 -14.78 -11.24 2.91
N LYS A 155 -13.75 -11.60 2.13
CA LYS A 155 -12.47 -12.10 2.66
C LYS A 155 -11.51 -10.98 3.07
N ALA A 156 -11.63 -9.83 2.41
CA ALA A 156 -10.78 -8.66 2.62
C ALA A 156 -11.21 -7.85 3.85
N HIS A 157 -10.25 -7.23 4.54
CA HIS A 157 -10.55 -6.27 5.62
C HIS A 157 -10.72 -4.84 5.11
N VAL A 158 -10.24 -4.57 3.89
CA VAL A 158 -10.25 -3.27 3.23
C VAL A 158 -10.49 -3.50 1.74
N ILE A 159 -11.39 -2.72 1.16
CA ILE A 159 -11.60 -2.65 -0.29
C ILE A 159 -11.12 -1.27 -0.73
N LEU A 160 -10.25 -1.23 -1.73
CA LEU A 160 -9.71 0.00 -2.32
C LEU A 160 -10.22 0.11 -3.75
N VAL A 161 -11.19 0.99 -3.98
CA VAL A 161 -11.62 1.34 -5.34
C VAL A 161 -10.81 2.54 -5.80
N MET A 162 -10.15 2.41 -6.94
CA MET A 162 -9.32 3.48 -7.48
C MET A 162 -10.19 4.50 -8.21
N SER A 163 -10.05 5.79 -7.84
CA SER A 163 -10.81 6.87 -8.49
C SER A 163 -10.13 7.46 -9.72
N VAL A 164 -8.98 6.92 -10.09
CA VAL A 164 -8.13 7.27 -11.22
C VAL A 164 -7.42 6.01 -11.68
N PRO A 165 -6.97 5.90 -12.94
CA PRO A 165 -6.13 4.78 -13.36
C PRO A 165 -4.86 4.69 -12.52
N MET A 166 -4.54 3.50 -12.03
CA MET A 166 -3.39 3.24 -11.18
C MET A 166 -2.05 3.60 -11.85
N GLY A 167 -1.05 3.94 -11.05
CA GLY A 167 0.33 4.16 -11.53
C GLY A 167 0.77 5.61 -11.66
N LEU A 168 -0.08 6.60 -11.38
CA LEU A 168 0.28 8.02 -11.37
C LEU A 168 -0.47 8.82 -10.29
N GLY A 169 0.25 9.67 -9.56
CA GLY A 169 -0.33 10.61 -8.60
C GLY A 169 -0.76 11.94 -9.22
N GLY A 170 -1.57 12.73 -8.50
CA GLY A 170 -1.95 14.09 -8.92
C GLY A 170 -2.98 14.16 -10.06
N GLN A 171 -3.56 13.02 -10.43
CA GLN A 171 -4.64 12.94 -11.41
C GLN A 171 -5.93 13.55 -10.87
N LYS A 172 -6.79 14.03 -11.78
CA LYS A 172 -8.14 14.50 -11.42
C LYS A 172 -9.03 13.30 -11.13
N TYR A 173 -9.90 13.43 -10.14
CA TYR A 173 -10.95 12.44 -9.85
C TYR A 173 -11.76 12.16 -11.12
N HIS A 174 -11.95 10.88 -11.46
CA HIS A 174 -12.75 10.48 -12.60
C HIS A 174 -14.22 10.35 -12.20
N SER A 175 -15.15 10.91 -12.98
CA SER A 175 -16.58 10.90 -12.64
C SER A 175 -17.22 9.52 -12.62
N GLU A 176 -16.57 8.52 -13.20
CA GLU A 176 -17.02 7.12 -13.20
C GLU A 176 -16.65 6.37 -11.92
N ALA A 177 -15.86 7.00 -11.04
CA ALA A 177 -15.45 6.44 -9.75
C ALA A 177 -16.47 6.68 -8.64
#